data_AF-A0A4V3A5I4-F1
#
_entry.id   AF-A0A4V3A5I4-F1
#
_cell.length_a   1.000
_cell.length_b   1.000
_cell.length_c   1.000
_cell.angle_alpha   90.00
_cell.angle_beta   90.00
_cell.angle_gamma   90.00
#
_symmetry.space_group_name_H-M   'P 1'
#
loop_
_entity.id
_entity.type
_entity.pdbx_description
1 polymer ?
#
loop_
_entity_poly.entity_id
_entity_poly.type
_entity_poly.pdbx_seq_one_letter_code
_entity_poly.pdbx_strand_id
1 'polypeptide(L)'
;MSAGDNVRNELSEIGFSGAKYTRLRTVLQQARDGVLAADWRDHLVTQYDGSDPRLRVQADAEFTALTALQNMPPAPWEPGEAPNWKAALDSWYVTARNLHGEYFLSNMEQMCKQLAVGEKILRLPSESGGLDQGYVIGTVADADRMRDKGRRLHTHQYIVERTRLTAYYLAGLAAGGLDVDWVSWYRAEAATWPEDQPDRARVEQGLTRAPFRAVMQKLPGYWRAPTP
;
A
#
# COMPACT_ATOMS: atom_id res chain seq x y z
N MET A 1 -10.93 18.33 -24.52
CA MET A 1 -10.87 18.07 -23.07
C MET A 1 -10.46 19.36 -22.39
N SER A 2 -11.25 19.87 -21.45
CA SER A 2 -10.90 21.09 -20.71
C SER A 2 -9.86 20.79 -19.62
N ALA A 3 -9.14 21.81 -19.15
CA ALA A 3 -8.20 21.65 -18.02
C ALA A 3 -8.91 21.14 -16.74
N GLY A 4 -10.19 21.48 -16.55
CA GLY A 4 -11.01 20.98 -15.44
C GLY A 4 -11.35 19.50 -15.54
N ASP A 5 -11.55 18.98 -16.76
CA ASP A 5 -11.81 17.54 -16.98
C ASP A 5 -10.57 16.70 -16.70
N ASN A 6 -9.38 17.23 -17.04
CA ASN A 6 -8.12 16.53 -16.81
C ASN A 6 -7.80 16.40 -15.31
N VAL A 7 -7.99 17.48 -14.54
CA VAL A 7 -7.80 17.46 -13.08
C VAL A 7 -8.79 16.51 -12.39
N ARG A 8 -10.04 16.46 -12.87
CA ARG A 8 -11.06 15.55 -12.31
C ARG A 8 -10.71 14.08 -12.58
N ASN A 9 -10.22 13.75 -13.77
CA ASN A 9 -9.78 12.39 -14.11
C ASN A 9 -8.57 11.97 -13.27
N GLU A 10 -7.56 12.83 -13.12
CA GLU A 10 -6.39 12.55 -12.27
C GLU A 10 -6.79 12.32 -10.81
N LEU A 11 -7.68 13.16 -10.25
CA LEU A 11 -8.18 12.98 -8.88
C LEU A 11 -8.96 11.66 -8.71
N SER A 12 -9.71 11.26 -9.74
CA SER A 12 -10.44 9.99 -9.75
C SER A 12 -9.48 8.79 -9.78
N GLU A 13 -8.44 8.82 -10.61
CA GLU A 13 -7.41 7.77 -10.69
C GLU A 13 -6.67 7.59 -9.36
N ILE A 14 -6.28 8.70 -8.71
CA ILE A 14 -5.62 8.67 -7.40
C ILE A 14 -6.56 8.09 -6.34
N GLY A 15 -7.81 8.57 -6.32
CA GLY A 15 -8.84 8.08 -5.41
C GLY A 15 -9.06 6.59 -5.57
N PHE A 16 -9.12 6.12 -6.83
CA PHE A 16 -9.33 4.72 -7.17
C PHE A 16 -8.16 3.85 -6.69
N SER A 17 -6.92 4.20 -7.06
CA SER A 17 -5.72 3.46 -6.67
C SER A 17 -5.56 3.39 -5.15
N GLY A 18 -5.80 4.50 -4.45
CA GLY A 18 -5.75 4.57 -2.98
C GLY A 18 -6.84 3.75 -2.30
N ALA A 19 -8.08 3.82 -2.79
CA ALA A 19 -9.20 3.05 -2.26
C ALA A 19 -8.98 1.54 -2.48
N LYS A 20 -8.62 1.13 -3.71
CA LYS A 20 -8.32 -0.27 -4.05
C LYS A 20 -7.19 -0.82 -3.17
N TYR A 21 -6.08 -0.09 -3.06
CA TYR A 21 -4.95 -0.48 -2.21
C TYR A 21 -5.37 -0.67 -0.75
N THR A 22 -6.07 0.30 -0.17
CA THR A 22 -6.47 0.27 1.24
C THR A 22 -7.38 -0.93 1.56
N ARG A 23 -8.38 -1.17 0.71
CA ARG A 23 -9.35 -2.25 0.90
C ARG A 23 -8.72 -3.62 0.68
N LEU A 24 -8.06 -3.84 -0.46
CA LEU A 24 -7.48 -5.14 -0.77
C LEU A 24 -6.30 -5.49 0.16
N ARG A 25 -5.50 -4.51 0.61
CA ARG A 25 -4.46 -4.77 1.64
C ARG A 25 -5.08 -5.29 2.94
N THR A 26 -6.24 -4.76 3.33
CA THR A 26 -6.96 -5.22 4.53
C THR A 26 -7.48 -6.63 4.35
N VAL A 27 -8.10 -6.94 3.21
CA VAL A 27 -8.56 -8.28 2.84
C VAL A 27 -7.40 -9.29 2.86
N LEU A 28 -6.27 -8.95 2.23
CA LEU A 28 -5.08 -9.81 2.21
C LEU A 28 -4.48 -10.01 3.61
N GLN A 29 -4.54 -9.00 4.48
CA GLN A 29 -4.10 -9.14 5.87
C GLN A 29 -5.04 -10.08 6.64
N GLN A 30 -6.36 -9.92 6.50
CA GLN A 30 -7.35 -10.84 7.08
C GLN A 30 -7.18 -12.26 6.56
N ALA A 31 -6.85 -12.41 5.27
CA ALA A 31 -6.54 -13.69 4.66
C ALA A 31 -5.36 -14.35 5.37
N ARG A 32 -4.24 -13.62 5.46
CA ARG A 32 -3.01 -14.08 6.12
C ARG A 32 -3.20 -14.40 7.59
N ASP A 33 -4.11 -13.67 8.25
CA ASP A 33 -4.45 -13.87 9.65
C ASP A 33 -5.40 -15.04 9.91
N GLY A 34 -6.03 -15.56 8.86
CA GLY A 34 -6.98 -16.67 8.94
C GLY A 34 -8.37 -16.26 9.42
N VAL A 35 -8.73 -14.99 9.29
CA VAL A 35 -10.01 -14.42 9.74
C VAL A 35 -10.87 -13.87 8.60
N LEU A 36 -10.41 -14.01 7.35
CA LEU A 36 -11.19 -13.62 6.18
C LEU A 36 -12.43 -14.51 6.02
N ALA A 37 -13.59 -13.86 5.86
CA ALA A 37 -14.85 -14.54 5.57
C ALA A 37 -14.88 -15.04 4.12
N ALA A 38 -15.58 -16.15 3.85
CA ALA A 38 -15.69 -16.71 2.50
C ALA A 38 -16.44 -15.75 1.54
N ASP A 39 -17.40 -14.99 2.08
CA ASP A 39 -18.23 -13.98 1.41
C ASP A 39 -17.64 -12.55 1.53
N TRP A 40 -16.32 -12.41 1.72
CA TRP A 40 -15.69 -11.10 1.98
C TRP A 40 -16.01 -10.01 0.96
N ARG A 41 -16.34 -10.38 -0.29
CA ARG A 41 -16.75 -9.46 -1.35
C ARG A 41 -18.05 -8.73 -1.02
N ASP A 42 -18.96 -9.39 -0.30
CA ASP A 42 -20.26 -8.84 0.11
C ASP A 42 -20.14 -7.91 1.33
N HIS A 43 -19.01 -7.98 2.04
CA HIS A 43 -18.72 -7.16 3.22
C HIS A 43 -17.90 -5.89 2.90
N LEU A 44 -17.65 -5.61 1.61
CA LEU A 44 -16.95 -4.40 1.19
C LEU A 44 -17.87 -3.17 1.34
N VAL A 45 -17.40 -2.16 2.06
CA VAL A 45 -18.14 -0.91 2.32
C VAL A 45 -17.35 0.31 1.82
N THR A 46 -18.07 1.32 1.34
CA THR A 46 -17.50 2.64 1.04
C THR A 46 -17.27 3.41 2.34
N GLN A 47 -16.26 4.27 2.35
CA GLN A 47 -16.04 5.25 3.40
C GLN A 47 -16.78 6.55 3.11
N TYR A 48 -16.98 6.87 1.83
CA TYR A 48 -17.74 8.03 1.37
C TYR A 48 -18.99 7.55 0.65
N ASP A 49 -20.16 7.98 1.12
CA ASP A 49 -21.47 7.64 0.54
C ASP A 49 -21.93 8.64 -0.54
N GLY A 50 -21.12 9.67 -0.82
CA GLY A 50 -21.42 10.71 -1.79
C GLY A 50 -22.44 11.75 -1.31
N SER A 51 -22.83 11.73 -0.04
CA SER A 51 -23.76 12.72 0.53
C SER A 51 -23.18 14.14 0.60
N ASP A 52 -21.87 14.28 0.80
CA ASP A 52 -21.16 15.56 0.70
C ASP A 52 -20.73 15.84 -0.75
N PRO A 53 -21.27 16.89 -1.41
CA PRO A 53 -20.88 17.26 -2.77
C PRO A 53 -19.38 17.52 -2.96
N ARG A 54 -18.66 17.90 -1.88
CA ARG A 54 -17.21 18.15 -1.91
C ARG A 54 -16.39 16.87 -2.06
N LEU A 55 -16.96 15.72 -1.68
CA LEU A 55 -16.29 14.41 -1.70
C LEU A 55 -16.78 13.51 -2.84
N ARG A 56 -17.55 14.07 -3.78
CA ARG A 56 -18.19 13.30 -4.85
C ARG A 56 -17.19 12.54 -5.73
N VAL A 57 -16.07 13.16 -6.08
CA VAL A 57 -15.00 12.50 -6.87
C VAL A 57 -14.40 11.32 -6.11
N GLN A 58 -14.21 11.46 -4.80
CA GLN A 58 -13.70 10.40 -3.93
C GLN A 58 -14.73 9.27 -3.80
N ALA A 59 -16.01 9.59 -3.62
CA ALA A 59 -17.08 8.60 -3.56
C ALA A 59 -17.20 7.80 -4.87
N ASP A 60 -17.15 8.46 -6.03
CA ASP A 60 -17.17 7.81 -7.35
C ASP A 60 -15.96 6.87 -7.53
N ALA A 61 -14.78 7.30 -7.09
CA ALA A 61 -13.56 6.51 -7.14
C ALA A 61 -13.60 5.31 -6.19
N GLU A 62 -14.17 5.46 -4.99
CA GLU A 62 -14.40 4.35 -4.07
C GLU A 62 -15.37 3.32 -4.63
N PHE A 63 -16.49 3.77 -5.20
CA PHE A 63 -17.47 2.87 -5.81
C PHE A 63 -16.85 2.05 -6.95
N THR A 64 -16.02 2.69 -7.77
CA THR A 64 -15.27 2.02 -8.84
C THR A 64 -14.26 1.01 -8.28
N ALA A 65 -13.54 1.36 -7.22
CA ALA A 65 -12.61 0.45 -6.54
C ALA A 65 -13.34 -0.77 -5.96
N LEU A 66 -14.48 -0.57 -5.29
CA LEU A 66 -15.28 -1.67 -4.74
C LEU A 66 -15.79 -2.60 -5.84
N THR A 67 -16.34 -2.02 -6.91
CA THR A 67 -16.81 -2.81 -8.07
C THR A 67 -15.67 -3.63 -8.67
N ALA A 68 -14.47 -3.06 -8.80
CA ALA A 68 -13.31 -3.78 -9.30
C ALA A 68 -12.90 -4.94 -8.37
N LEU A 69 -12.96 -4.76 -7.05
CA LEU A 69 -12.64 -5.80 -6.07
C LEU A 69 -13.69 -6.92 -6.04
N GLN A 70 -14.99 -6.58 -6.11
CA GLN A 70 -16.08 -7.55 -6.17
C GLN A 70 -15.98 -8.43 -7.42
N ASN A 71 -15.53 -7.88 -8.54
CA ASN A 71 -15.35 -8.60 -9.79
C ASN A 71 -13.98 -9.27 -9.93
N MET A 72 -13.12 -9.25 -8.90
CA MET A 72 -11.85 -9.99 -8.95
C MET A 72 -12.13 -11.50 -9.03
N PRO A 73 -11.50 -12.22 -9.97
CA PRO A 73 -11.58 -13.68 -10.01
C PRO A 73 -11.18 -14.28 -8.66
N PRO A 74 -11.81 -15.39 -8.23
CA PRO A 74 -11.36 -16.15 -7.08
C PRO A 74 -9.88 -16.53 -7.22
N ALA A 75 -9.12 -16.36 -6.14
CA ALA A 75 -7.70 -16.66 -6.09
C ALA A 75 -7.38 -17.71 -5.01
N PRO A 76 -6.32 -18.52 -5.18
CA PRO A 76 -5.97 -19.57 -4.22
C PRO A 76 -5.74 -19.09 -2.77
N TRP A 77 -5.41 -17.81 -2.54
CA TRP A 77 -5.28 -17.30 -1.17
C TRP A 77 -6.62 -17.14 -0.44
N GLU A 78 -7.74 -17.26 -1.15
CA GLU A 78 -9.08 -17.13 -0.59
C GLU A 78 -9.53 -18.42 0.14
N PRO A 79 -10.51 -18.31 1.07
CA PRO A 79 -11.04 -19.47 1.77
C PRO A 79 -11.61 -20.52 0.79
N GLY A 80 -11.06 -21.74 0.83
CA GLY A 80 -11.56 -22.89 0.05
C GLY A 80 -11.05 -23.00 -1.39
N GLU A 81 -10.31 -22.01 -1.90
CA GLU A 81 -9.88 -21.98 -3.31
C GLU A 81 -8.55 -22.72 -3.57
N ALA A 82 -7.68 -22.80 -2.55
CA ALA A 82 -6.37 -23.40 -2.74
C ALA A 82 -6.38 -24.94 -2.63
N PRO A 83 -5.62 -25.64 -3.50
CA PRO A 83 -5.43 -27.09 -3.37
C PRO A 83 -4.54 -27.46 -2.19
N ASN A 84 -3.68 -26.56 -1.72
CA ASN A 84 -2.82 -26.74 -0.56
C ASN A 84 -2.30 -25.39 -0.04
N TRP A 85 -1.72 -25.42 1.16
CA TRP A 85 -1.29 -24.21 1.86
C TRP A 85 -0.19 -23.45 1.12
N LYS A 86 0.66 -24.15 0.37
CA LYS A 86 1.76 -23.54 -0.37
C LYS A 86 1.23 -22.74 -1.55
N ALA A 87 0.28 -23.29 -2.29
CA ALA A 87 -0.40 -22.59 -3.38
C ALA A 87 -1.14 -21.34 -2.87
N ALA A 88 -1.81 -21.44 -1.73
CA ALA A 88 -2.46 -20.28 -1.09
C ALA A 88 -1.45 -19.20 -0.69
N LEU A 89 -0.36 -19.59 -0.03
CA LEU A 89 0.69 -18.69 0.43
C LEU A 89 1.42 -17.99 -0.73
N ASP A 90 1.70 -18.72 -1.82
CA ASP A 90 2.33 -18.18 -3.02
C ASP A 90 1.42 -17.17 -3.70
N SER A 91 0.15 -17.54 -3.89
CA SER A 91 -0.86 -16.65 -4.47
C SER A 91 -1.01 -15.39 -3.62
N TRP A 92 -1.11 -15.53 -2.29
CA TRP A 92 -1.20 -14.41 -1.36
C TRP A 92 -0.02 -13.45 -1.50
N TYR A 93 1.21 -14.00 -1.50
CA TYR A 93 2.43 -13.20 -1.54
C TYR A 93 2.54 -12.43 -2.86
N VAL A 94 2.28 -13.08 -3.99
CA VAL A 94 2.30 -12.45 -5.31
C VAL A 94 1.25 -11.35 -5.39
N THR A 95 0.01 -11.61 -4.98
CA THR A 95 -1.05 -10.60 -4.99
C THR A 95 -0.72 -9.41 -4.09
N ALA A 96 -0.21 -9.64 -2.86
CA ALA A 96 0.16 -8.57 -1.94
C ALA A 96 1.33 -7.72 -2.45
N ARG A 97 2.36 -8.36 -3.02
CA ARG A 97 3.53 -7.67 -3.59
C ARG A 97 3.16 -6.85 -4.81
N ASN A 98 2.35 -7.40 -5.70
CA ASN A 98 1.90 -6.70 -6.91
C ASN A 98 1.01 -5.51 -6.54
N LEU A 99 0.03 -5.70 -5.66
CA LEU A 99 -0.84 -4.62 -5.17
C LEU A 99 -0.02 -3.46 -4.60
N HIS A 100 0.98 -3.76 -3.77
CA HIS A 100 1.81 -2.74 -3.18
C HIS A 100 2.74 -2.05 -4.19
N GLY A 101 3.26 -2.80 -5.17
CA GLY A 101 4.03 -2.27 -6.30
C GLY A 101 3.20 -1.33 -7.18
N GLU A 102 2.00 -1.76 -7.59
CA GLU A 102 1.05 -0.97 -8.38
C GLU A 102 0.72 0.35 -7.68
N TYR A 103 0.39 0.30 -6.38
CA TYR A 103 0.10 1.50 -5.61
C TYR A 103 1.30 2.45 -5.50
N PHE A 104 2.51 1.90 -5.31
CA PHE A 104 3.72 2.71 -5.29
C PHE A 104 3.97 3.38 -6.65
N LEU A 105 3.84 2.64 -7.76
CA LEU A 105 4.00 3.18 -9.11
C LEU A 105 2.98 4.30 -9.40
N SER A 106 1.72 4.09 -9.07
CA SER A 106 0.67 5.11 -9.24
C SER A 106 0.98 6.38 -8.43
N ASN A 107 1.46 6.25 -7.19
CA ASN A 107 1.89 7.41 -6.40
C ASN A 107 3.11 8.11 -6.99
N MET A 108 4.09 7.37 -7.49
CA MET A 108 5.29 7.94 -8.11
C MET A 108 4.94 8.69 -9.40
N GLU A 109 4.08 8.12 -10.23
CA GLU A 109 3.55 8.79 -11.42
C GLU A 109 2.86 10.10 -11.05
N GLN A 110 2.04 10.08 -10.00
CA GLN A 110 1.37 11.29 -9.52
C GLN A 110 2.36 12.34 -9.02
N MET A 111 3.41 11.94 -8.30
CA MET A 111 4.46 12.87 -7.87
C MET A 111 5.20 13.49 -9.05
N CYS A 112 5.46 12.72 -10.11
CA CYS A 112 6.05 13.24 -11.35
C CYS A 112 5.12 14.28 -12.02
N LYS A 113 3.81 14.01 -12.07
CA LYS A 113 2.82 14.98 -12.57
C LYS A 113 2.81 16.26 -11.72
N GLN A 114 2.89 16.14 -10.40
CA GLN A 114 2.95 17.28 -9.48
C GLN A 114 4.22 18.13 -9.63
N LEU A 115 5.37 17.51 -9.90
CA LEU A 115 6.61 18.24 -10.21
C LEU A 115 6.42 19.17 -11.41
N ALA A 116 5.81 18.68 -12.49
CA ALA A 116 5.54 19.47 -13.69
C ALA A 116 4.59 20.66 -13.44
N VAL A 117 3.72 20.58 -12.43
CA VAL A 117 2.85 21.70 -12.00
C VAL A 117 3.59 22.64 -11.06
N GLY A 118 4.37 22.12 -10.11
CA GLY A 118 5.14 22.90 -9.14
C GLY A 118 6.13 23.88 -9.82
N GLU A 119 6.77 23.47 -10.90
CA GLU A 119 7.64 24.32 -11.72
C GLU A 119 6.89 25.51 -12.36
N LYS A 120 5.58 25.35 -12.64
CA LYS A 120 4.76 26.43 -13.21
C LYS A 120 4.40 27.49 -12.17
N ILE A 121 4.37 27.14 -10.88
CA ILE A 121 4.11 28.08 -9.78
C ILE A 121 5.23 29.13 -9.70
N LEU A 122 6.46 28.79 -10.12
CA LEU A 122 7.59 29.73 -10.20
C LEU A 122 7.45 30.75 -11.32
N ARG A 123 6.65 30.46 -12.37
CA ARG A 123 6.48 31.36 -13.51
C ARG A 123 5.63 32.58 -13.17
N LEU A 124 4.55 32.39 -12.41
CA LEU A 124 3.57 33.45 -12.13
C LEU A 124 4.19 34.68 -11.42
N PRO A 125 5.01 34.55 -10.36
CA PRO A 125 5.67 35.70 -9.73
C PRO A 125 6.77 36.31 -10.61
N SER A 126 7.47 35.47 -11.39
CA SER A 126 8.52 35.94 -12.30
C SER A 126 7.97 36.86 -13.41
N GLU A 127 6.73 36.64 -13.83
CA GLU A 127 6.03 37.40 -14.87
C GLU A 127 5.33 38.66 -14.31
N SER A 128 5.09 38.74 -13.00
CA SER A 128 4.23 39.76 -12.38
C SER A 128 4.96 40.86 -11.58
N GLY A 129 6.29 40.83 -11.53
CA GLY A 129 7.07 41.81 -10.75
C GLY A 129 8.45 41.35 -10.26
N GLY A 130 8.83 40.10 -10.55
CA GLY A 130 10.12 39.54 -10.19
C GLY A 130 10.06 38.67 -8.94
N LEU A 131 11.03 37.76 -8.80
CA LEU A 131 11.19 36.94 -7.60
C LEU A 131 11.99 37.72 -6.56
N ASP A 132 11.40 38.00 -5.39
CA ASP A 132 12.16 38.51 -4.25
C ASP A 132 12.74 37.36 -3.40
N GLN A 133 13.80 37.67 -2.66
CA GLN A 133 14.50 36.69 -1.82
C GLN A 133 13.61 36.04 -0.76
N GLY A 134 12.67 36.79 -0.17
CA GLY A 134 11.75 36.30 0.84
C GLY A 134 10.78 35.27 0.27
N TYR A 135 10.24 35.52 -0.92
CA TYR A 135 9.39 34.56 -1.63
C TYR A 135 10.14 33.27 -1.99
N VAL A 136 11.36 33.36 -2.52
CA VAL A 136 12.16 32.18 -2.89
C VAL A 136 12.49 31.34 -1.64
N ILE A 137 12.95 31.96 -0.56
CA ILE A 137 13.34 31.22 0.66
C ILE A 137 12.11 30.67 1.40
N GLY A 138 11.07 31.47 1.59
CA GLY A 138 9.93 31.15 2.46
C GLY A 138 8.77 30.43 1.77
N THR A 139 8.68 30.46 0.44
CA THR A 139 7.61 29.75 -0.29
C THR A 139 8.17 28.64 -1.16
N VAL A 140 9.16 28.94 -1.99
CA VAL A 140 9.71 27.95 -2.93
C VAL A 140 10.49 26.87 -2.20
N ALA A 141 11.51 27.26 -1.42
CA ALA A 141 12.37 26.30 -0.75
C ALA A 141 11.62 25.47 0.31
N ASP A 142 10.61 26.04 0.98
CA ASP A 142 9.75 25.29 1.89
C ASP A 142 8.86 24.28 1.16
N ALA A 143 8.25 24.68 0.04
CA ALA A 143 7.48 23.75 -0.78
C ALA A 143 8.34 22.60 -1.31
N ASP A 144 9.57 22.88 -1.73
CA ASP A 144 10.51 21.85 -2.18
C ASP A 144 10.91 20.91 -1.03
N ARG A 145 11.24 21.44 0.15
CA ARG A 145 11.50 20.62 1.35
C ARG A 145 10.32 19.70 1.68
N MET A 146 9.09 20.20 1.60
CA MET A 146 7.88 19.40 1.84
C MET A 146 7.72 18.29 0.80
N ARG A 147 7.89 18.62 -0.49
CA ARG A 147 7.80 17.64 -1.60
C ARG A 147 8.88 16.56 -1.49
N ASP A 148 10.11 16.97 -1.21
CA ASP A 148 11.25 16.08 -0.98
C ASP A 148 11.02 15.14 0.19
N LYS A 149 10.52 15.68 1.31
CA LYS A 149 10.16 14.88 2.48
C LYS A 149 9.08 13.86 2.13
N GLY A 150 8.05 14.27 1.39
CA GLY A 150 6.99 13.38 0.90
C GLY A 150 7.54 12.23 0.07
N ARG A 151 8.37 12.53 -0.95
CA ARG A 151 9.01 11.50 -1.80
C ARG A 151 9.81 10.49 -0.98
N ARG A 152 10.71 10.97 -0.12
CA ARG A 152 11.52 10.10 0.75
C ARG A 152 10.65 9.21 1.62
N LEU A 153 9.58 9.76 2.20
CA LEU A 153 8.65 9.00 3.03
C LEU A 153 7.97 7.88 2.24
N HIS A 154 7.43 8.16 1.05
CA HIS A 154 6.73 7.16 0.24
C HIS A 154 7.66 6.07 -0.27
N THR A 155 8.88 6.41 -0.71
CA THR A 155 9.89 5.41 -1.09
C THR A 155 10.28 4.53 0.09
N HIS A 156 10.50 5.12 1.27
CA HIS A 156 10.82 4.37 2.48
C HIS A 156 9.68 3.44 2.90
N GLN A 157 8.44 3.93 2.93
CA GLN A 157 7.25 3.12 3.23
C GLN A 157 7.11 1.94 2.27
N TYR A 158 7.42 2.14 0.99
CA TYR A 158 7.42 1.05 0.01
C TYR A 158 8.45 -0.04 0.34
N ILE A 159 9.67 0.36 0.71
CA ILE A 159 10.74 -0.58 1.08
C ILE A 159 10.33 -1.38 2.33
N VAL A 160 9.84 -0.68 3.38
CA VAL A 160 9.44 -1.31 4.65
C VAL A 160 8.33 -2.32 4.44
N GLU A 161 7.24 -1.94 3.76
CA GLU A 161 6.09 -2.82 3.58
C GLU A 161 6.43 -3.98 2.63
N ARG A 162 7.22 -3.76 1.57
CA ARG A 162 7.75 -4.85 0.75
C ARG A 162 8.50 -5.88 1.60
N THR A 163 9.45 -5.43 2.42
CA THR A 163 10.27 -6.33 3.23
C THR A 163 9.39 -7.05 4.25
N ARG A 164 8.42 -6.36 4.85
CA ARG A 164 7.42 -6.96 5.74
C ARG A 164 6.63 -8.08 5.04
N LEU A 165 6.12 -7.84 3.83
CA LEU A 165 5.38 -8.84 3.06
C LEU A 165 6.24 -10.09 2.78
N THR A 166 7.51 -9.90 2.44
CA THR A 166 8.46 -11.01 2.28
C THR A 166 8.71 -11.74 3.60
N ALA A 167 8.84 -11.03 4.72
CA ALA A 167 8.95 -11.66 6.04
C ALA A 167 7.71 -12.52 6.39
N TYR A 168 6.49 -12.05 6.09
CA TYR A 168 5.25 -12.83 6.28
C TYR A 168 5.20 -14.08 5.39
N TYR A 169 5.74 -14.01 4.18
CA TYR A 169 5.86 -15.15 3.28
C TYR A 169 6.84 -16.20 3.82
N LEU A 170 8.06 -15.78 4.18
CA LEU A 170 9.07 -16.65 4.78
C LEU A 170 8.60 -17.27 6.11
N ALA A 171 7.91 -16.49 6.94
CA ALA A 171 7.27 -16.99 8.17
C ALA A 171 6.16 -18.01 7.86
N GLY A 172 5.43 -17.85 6.75
CA GLY A 172 4.46 -18.82 6.27
C GLY A 172 5.11 -20.13 5.82
N LEU A 173 6.26 -20.06 5.14
CA LEU A 173 7.06 -21.24 4.78
C LEU A 173 7.52 -22.00 6.03
N ALA A 174 8.05 -21.28 7.03
CA ALA A 174 8.45 -21.86 8.31
C ALA A 174 7.26 -22.51 9.05
N ALA A 175 6.08 -21.88 9.03
CA ALA A 175 4.85 -22.44 9.58
C ALA A 175 4.35 -23.69 8.82
N GLY A 176 4.70 -23.82 7.54
CA GLY A 176 4.48 -25.00 6.71
C GLY A 176 5.47 -26.14 6.93
N GLY A 177 6.44 -25.97 7.84
CA GLY A 177 7.43 -26.99 8.21
C GLY A 177 8.76 -26.91 7.45
N LEU A 178 8.98 -25.87 6.63
CA LEU A 178 10.26 -25.64 5.97
C LEU A 178 11.27 -25.02 6.94
N ASP A 179 12.54 -25.40 6.83
CA ASP A 179 13.62 -24.79 7.61
C ASP A 179 14.00 -23.42 7.02
N VAL A 180 13.39 -22.36 7.56
CA VAL A 180 13.56 -20.98 7.09
C VAL A 180 13.73 -20.04 8.29
N ASP A 181 14.93 -19.48 8.46
CA ASP A 181 15.20 -18.45 9.47
C ASP A 181 14.74 -17.06 9.00
N TRP A 182 13.42 -16.90 8.93
CA TRP A 182 12.78 -15.65 8.50
C TRP A 182 13.03 -14.49 9.47
N VAL A 183 13.30 -14.78 10.76
CA VAL A 183 13.55 -13.77 11.79
C VAL A 183 14.90 -13.10 11.56
N SER A 184 15.96 -13.89 11.38
CA SER A 184 17.28 -13.35 11.10
C SER A 184 17.31 -12.64 9.76
N TRP A 185 16.64 -13.19 8.74
CA TRP A 185 16.48 -12.51 7.45
C TRP A 185 15.81 -11.14 7.60
N TYR A 186 14.68 -11.06 8.31
CA TYR A 186 13.94 -9.79 8.43
C TYR A 186 14.74 -8.74 9.22
N ARG A 187 15.45 -9.17 10.26
CA ARG A 187 16.35 -8.29 11.02
C ARG A 187 17.49 -7.77 10.14
N ALA A 188 18.13 -8.64 9.35
CA ALA A 188 19.23 -8.26 8.48
C ALA A 188 18.78 -7.24 7.42
N GLU A 189 17.62 -7.45 6.80
CA GLU A 189 17.05 -6.51 5.84
C GLU A 189 16.73 -5.16 6.50
N ALA A 190 16.10 -5.16 7.68
CA ALA A 190 15.78 -3.93 8.40
C ALA A 190 17.03 -3.14 8.84
N ALA A 191 18.16 -3.82 9.05
CA ALA A 191 19.43 -3.19 9.39
C ALA A 191 20.04 -2.39 8.24
N THR A 192 19.61 -2.62 6.99
CA THR A 192 20.07 -1.85 5.81
C THR A 192 19.36 -0.50 5.67
N TRP A 193 18.28 -0.27 6.40
CA TRP A 193 17.52 0.97 6.33
C TRP A 193 18.25 2.12 7.05
N PRO A 194 18.01 3.38 6.63
CA PRO A 194 18.63 4.54 7.27
C PRO A 194 18.37 4.57 8.78
N GLU A 195 19.38 4.95 9.57
CA GLU A 195 19.35 4.91 11.04
C GLU A 195 18.30 5.85 11.66
N ASP A 196 17.99 6.94 10.96
CA ASP A 196 16.98 7.92 11.37
C ASP A 196 15.54 7.44 11.16
N GLN A 197 15.34 6.26 10.57
CA GLN A 197 14.02 5.71 10.32
C GLN A 197 13.49 4.91 11.52
N PRO A 198 12.32 5.28 12.09
CA PRO A 198 11.77 4.62 13.26
C PRO A 198 11.37 3.15 12.99
N ASP A 199 11.15 2.79 11.73
CA ASP A 199 10.73 1.43 11.34
C ASP A 199 11.77 0.37 11.66
N ARG A 200 13.07 0.71 11.62
CA ARG A 200 14.15 -0.21 12.02
C ARG A 200 13.98 -0.65 13.48
N ALA A 201 13.73 0.30 14.38
CA ALA A 201 13.48 0.01 15.79
C ALA A 201 12.16 -0.75 16.00
N ARG A 202 11.11 -0.44 15.22
CA ARG A 202 9.82 -1.15 15.28
C ARG A 202 9.95 -2.63 14.91
N VAL A 203 10.77 -2.97 13.91
CA VAL A 203 11.04 -4.37 13.54
C VAL A 203 11.69 -5.11 14.70
N GLU A 204 12.74 -4.57 15.31
CA GLU A 204 13.42 -5.23 16.42
C GLU A 204 12.49 -5.40 17.64
N GLN A 205 11.73 -4.35 17.98
CA GLN A 205 10.75 -4.41 19.06
C GLN A 205 9.62 -5.41 18.78
N GLY A 206 9.22 -5.58 17.51
CA GLY A 206 8.25 -6.59 17.10
C GLY A 206 8.84 -7.99 17.28
N LEU A 207 10.01 -8.25 16.70
CA LEU A 207 10.65 -9.57 16.70
C LEU A 207 11.00 -10.10 18.11
N THR A 208 11.28 -9.21 19.06
CA THR A 208 11.50 -9.59 20.47
C THR A 208 10.22 -10.07 21.17
N ARG A 209 9.03 -9.69 20.69
CA ARG A 209 7.75 -10.10 21.28
C ARG A 209 7.31 -11.46 20.72
N ALA A 210 7.19 -12.46 21.60
CA ALA A 210 6.69 -13.78 21.22
C ALA A 210 5.32 -13.75 20.49
N PRO A 211 4.33 -12.94 20.90
CA PRO A 211 3.05 -12.84 20.18
C PRO A 211 3.20 -12.38 18.73
N PHE A 212 4.12 -11.45 18.45
CA PHE A 212 4.35 -10.95 17.09
C PHE A 212 4.91 -12.05 16.19
N ARG A 213 5.91 -12.80 16.68
CA ARG A 213 6.48 -13.94 15.94
C ARG A 213 5.45 -15.03 15.67
N ALA A 214 4.63 -15.36 16.67
CA ALA A 214 3.57 -16.35 16.51
C ALA A 214 2.48 -15.91 15.52
N VAL A 215 2.15 -14.61 15.48
CA VAL A 215 1.19 -14.04 14.51
C VAL A 215 1.74 -14.10 13.08
N MET A 216 3.05 -13.91 12.88
CA MET A 216 3.65 -14.04 11.54
C MET A 216 3.83 -15.51 11.14
N GLN A 217 4.34 -16.36 12.03
CA GLN A 217 4.61 -17.78 11.76
C GLN A 217 3.39 -18.66 12.05
N LYS A 218 2.30 -18.39 11.33
CA LYS A 218 1.11 -19.25 11.29
C LYS A 218 0.63 -19.44 9.85
N LEU A 219 -0.16 -20.47 9.61
CA LEU A 219 -0.94 -20.62 8.38
C LEU A 219 -2.44 -20.57 8.73
N PRO A 220 -3.26 -19.82 7.98
CA PRO A 220 -4.71 -19.90 8.02
C PRO A 220 -5.21 -21.35 7.97
N GLY A 221 -6.25 -21.65 8.76
CA GLY A 221 -6.82 -23.01 8.82
C GLY A 221 -7.33 -23.48 7.47
N TYR A 222 -8.03 -22.61 6.74
CA TYR A 222 -8.62 -22.88 5.42
C TYR A 222 -7.61 -22.91 4.25
N TRP A 223 -6.34 -22.60 4.49
CA TRP A 223 -5.28 -22.84 3.49
C TRP A 223 -4.81 -24.29 3.50
N ARG A 224 -5.18 -25.08 4.50
CA ARG A 224 -4.92 -26.53 4.50
C ARG A 224 -5.97 -27.18 3.58
N ALA A 225 -5.53 -28.10 2.73
CA ALA A 225 -6.37 -28.81 1.76
C ALA A 225 -7.69 -29.28 2.40
N PRO A 226 -8.78 -29.42 1.62
CA PRO A 226 -10.02 -29.96 2.17
C PRO A 226 -9.72 -31.31 2.83
N THR A 227 -10.23 -31.48 4.05
CA THR A 227 -10.37 -32.81 4.66
C THR A 227 -11.02 -33.74 3.63
N PRO A 228 -10.49 -34.97 3.43
CA PRO A 228 -10.93 -35.88 2.39
C PRO A 228 -12.44 -36.13 2.35
#